data_AF-A0A0F5PN25-F1
#
_entry.id   AF-A0A0F5PN25-F1
#
_cell.length_a   1.000
_cell.length_b   1.000
_cell.length_c   1.000
_cell.angle_alpha   90.00
_cell.angle_beta   90.00
_cell.angle_gamma   90.00
#
_symmetry.space_group_name_H-M   'P 1'
#
loop_
_entity.id
_entity.type
_entity.pdbx_description
1 polymer ?
#
loop_
_entity_poly.entity_id
_entity_poly.type
_entity_poly.pdbx_seq_one_letter_code
_entity_poly.pdbx_strand_id
1 'polypeptide(L)'
;MLEEVILTVEELEAIRLKDLEGLEQEECADMMKVSRPTFFRIITSARQKIADALVNGKAIRVEGGNYKVYGEDMRGHGGMRHRHGWYNEED
;
A
#
# COMPACT_ATOMS: atom_id res chain seq x y z
N MET A 1 -17.74 19.60 -12.02
CA MET A 1 -17.04 18.87 -10.94
C MET A 1 -17.07 17.40 -11.33
N LEU A 2 -15.94 16.70 -11.29
CA LEU A 2 -15.92 15.27 -11.62
C LEU A 2 -16.54 14.47 -10.47
N GLU A 3 -17.16 13.33 -10.78
CA GLU A 3 -17.47 12.35 -9.74
C GLU A 3 -16.15 11.82 -9.16
N GLU A 4 -16.15 11.46 -7.87
CA GLU A 4 -14.95 11.08 -7.14
C GLU A 4 -15.07 9.69 -6.54
N VAL A 5 -13.97 8.94 -6.55
CA VAL A 5 -13.79 7.73 -5.74
C VAL A 5 -12.74 8.02 -4.68
N ILE A 6 -13.08 7.70 -3.42
CA ILE A 6 -12.18 7.90 -2.29
C ILE A 6 -11.44 6.60 -1.99
N LEU A 7 -10.13 6.62 -2.17
CA LEU A 7 -9.21 5.61 -1.64
C LEU A 7 -8.78 6.00 -0.23
N THR A 8 -8.79 5.06 0.71
CA THR A 8 -8.17 5.25 2.01
C THR A 8 -6.64 5.16 1.90
N VAL A 9 -5.93 5.66 2.90
CA VAL A 9 -4.46 5.51 2.95
C VAL A 9 -4.05 4.03 3.01
N GLU A 10 -4.82 3.19 3.70
CA GLU A 10 -4.58 1.73 3.74
C GLU A 10 -4.77 1.08 2.36
N GLU A 11 -5.78 1.51 1.59
CA GLU A 11 -6.01 1.03 0.23
C GLU A 11 -4.90 1.46 -0.72
N LEU A 12 -4.45 2.71 -0.63
CA LEU A 12 -3.31 3.19 -1.40
C LEU A 12 -2.04 2.40 -1.08
N GLU A 13 -1.78 2.15 0.20
CA GLU A 13 -0.61 1.40 0.65
C GLU A 13 -0.65 -0.05 0.17
N ALA A 14 -1.81 -0.70 0.22
CA ALA A 14 -1.97 -2.05 -0.31
C ALA A 14 -1.65 -2.13 -1.81
N ILE A 15 -2.11 -1.14 -2.59
CA ILE A 15 -1.79 -1.01 -4.02
C ILE A 15 -0.29 -0.80 -4.23
N ARG A 16 0.34 0.07 -3.44
CA ARG A 16 1.79 0.30 -3.50
C ARG A 16 2.56 -1.01 -3.30
N LEU A 17 2.29 -1.72 -2.20
CA LEU A 17 3.02 -2.94 -1.85
C LEU A 17 2.77 -4.07 -2.85
N LYS A 18 1.51 -4.34 -3.19
CA LYS A 18 1.17 -5.52 -4.01
C LYS A 18 1.31 -5.28 -5.51
N ASP A 19 0.77 -4.17 -6.01
CA ASP A 19 0.64 -3.93 -7.45
C ASP A 19 1.80 -3.12 -8.02
N LEU A 20 2.40 -2.22 -7.24
CA LEU A 20 3.55 -1.43 -7.69
C LEU A 20 4.90 -2.07 -7.33
N GLU A 21 5.05 -2.56 -6.10
CA GLU A 21 6.30 -3.19 -5.62
C GLU A 21 6.37 -4.70 -5.84
N GLY A 22 5.23 -5.32 -6.17
CA GLY A 22 5.18 -6.72 -6.57
C GLY A 22 5.38 -7.72 -5.42
N LEU A 23 5.24 -7.29 -4.17
CA LEU A 23 5.48 -8.14 -3.00
C LEU A 23 4.44 -9.27 -2.89
N GLU A 24 4.79 -10.31 -2.14
CA GLU A 24 3.85 -11.39 -1.87
C GLU A 24 2.77 -10.97 -0.88
N GLN A 25 1.59 -11.60 -0.98
CA GLN A 25 0.42 -11.19 -0.19
C GLN A 25 0.66 -11.27 1.32
N GLU A 26 1.46 -12.25 1.74
CA GLU A 26 1.88 -12.41 3.13
C GLU A 26 2.77 -11.25 3.59
N GLU A 27 3.79 -10.90 2.81
CA GLU A 27 4.69 -9.78 3.10
C GLU A 27 3.91 -8.47 3.21
N CYS A 28 2.96 -8.23 2.31
CA CYS A 28 2.11 -7.04 2.37
C CYS A 28 1.28 -6.98 3.65
N ALA A 29 0.68 -8.10 4.07
CA ALA A 29 -0.13 -8.17 5.29
C ALA A 29 0.72 -7.90 6.54
N ASP A 30 1.93 -8.45 6.58
CA ASP A 30 2.89 -8.27 7.68
C ASP A 30 3.37 -6.81 7.75
N MET A 31 3.75 -6.21 6.62
CA MET A 31 4.17 -4.80 6.56
C MET A 31 3.05 -3.84 7.00
N MET A 32 1.81 -4.13 6.60
CA MET A 32 0.62 -3.37 7.01
C MET A 32 0.14 -3.69 8.43
N LYS A 33 0.73 -4.69 9.10
CA LYS A 33 0.38 -5.15 10.46
C LYS A 33 -1.10 -5.55 10.57
N VAL A 34 -1.61 -6.26 9.57
CA VAL A 34 -2.98 -6.78 9.52
C VAL A 34 -3.00 -8.26 9.21
N SER A 35 -4.13 -8.94 9.46
CA SER A 35 -4.27 -10.34 9.06
C SER A 35 -4.29 -10.49 7.53
N ARG A 36 -3.84 -11.64 6.99
CA ARG A 36 -3.93 -11.93 5.54
C ARG A 36 -5.36 -11.75 4.97
N PRO A 37 -6.45 -12.18 5.65
CA PRO A 37 -7.81 -11.89 5.20
C PRO A 37 -8.16 -10.39 5.21
N THR A 38 -7.66 -9.63 6.19
CA THR A 38 -7.85 -8.17 6.24
C THR A 38 -7.14 -7.51 5.06
N PHE A 39 -5.89 -7.87 4.80
CA PHE A 39 -5.14 -7.37 3.64
C PHE A 39 -5.88 -7.68 2.33
N PHE A 40 -6.34 -8.92 2.15
CA PHE A 40 -7.09 -9.33 0.96
C PHE A 40 -8.32 -8.45 0.73
N ARG A 41 -9.07 -8.12 1.79
CA ARG A 41 -10.23 -7.21 1.70
C ARG A 41 -9.82 -5.80 1.29
N ILE A 42 -8.74 -5.26 1.86
CA ILE A 42 -8.22 -3.93 1.54
C ILE A 42 -7.82 -3.85 0.06
N ILE A 43 -6.95 -4.76 -0.41
CA ILE A 43 -6.44 -4.73 -1.78
C ILE A 43 -7.56 -4.95 -2.81
N THR A 44 -8.52 -5.82 -2.50
CA THR A 44 -9.69 -6.06 -3.38
C THR A 44 -10.55 -4.81 -3.49
N SER A 45 -10.83 -4.14 -2.36
CA SER A 45 -11.61 -2.90 -2.37
C SER A 45 -10.89 -1.77 -3.12
N ALA A 46 -9.58 -1.61 -2.90
CA ALA A 46 -8.75 -0.64 -3.60
C ALA A 46 -8.80 -0.83 -5.13
N ARG A 47 -8.59 -2.07 -5.60
CA ARG A 47 -8.63 -2.39 -7.03
C ARG A 47 -10.01 -2.14 -7.64
N GLN A 48 -11.10 -2.45 -6.93
CA GLN A 48 -12.45 -2.18 -7.41
C GLN A 48 -12.71 -0.67 -7.57
N LYS A 49 -12.27 0.13 -6.60
CA LYS A 49 -12.36 1.59 -6.64
C LYS A 49 -11.54 2.20 -7.77
N ILE A 50 -10.31 1.73 -7.97
CA ILE A 50 -9.46 2.17 -9.07
C ILE A 50 -10.09 1.79 -10.42
N ALA A 51 -10.60 0.57 -10.55
CA ALA A 51 -11.28 0.14 -11.76
C ALA A 51 -12.51 1.01 -12.08
N ASP A 52 -13.35 1.30 -11.09
CA ASP A 52 -14.49 2.21 -11.26
C ASP A 52 -14.04 3.60 -11.73
N ALA A 53 -13.01 4.16 -11.10
CA ALA A 53 -12.50 5.47 -11.47
C ALA A 53 -11.93 5.52 -12.88
N LEU A 54 -11.12 4.53 -13.27
CA LEU A 54 -10.50 4.47 -14.59
C LEU A 54 -11.52 4.24 -15.71
N VAL A 55 -12.51 3.34 -15.49
CA VAL A 55 -13.52 3.00 -16.51
C VAL A 55 -14.53 4.13 -16.68
N ASN A 56 -14.95 4.77 -15.60
CA ASN A 56 -16.01 5.79 -15.62
C ASN A 56 -15.49 7.24 -15.63
N GLY A 57 -14.16 7.44 -15.71
CA GLY A 57 -13.56 8.78 -15.76
C GLY A 57 -13.75 9.58 -14.47
N LYS A 58 -13.77 8.91 -13.31
CA LYS A 58 -13.90 9.56 -12.00
C LYS A 58 -12.55 10.00 -11.49
N ALA A 59 -12.51 11.09 -10.73
CA ALA A 59 -11.30 11.51 -10.05
C ALA A 59 -11.01 10.59 -8.85
N ILE A 60 -9.72 10.29 -8.62
CA ILE A 60 -9.29 9.54 -7.45
C ILE A 60 -8.82 10.53 -6.39
N ARG A 61 -9.40 10.44 -5.19
CA ARG A 61 -8.99 11.23 -4.02
C ARG A 61 -8.52 10.28 -2.93
N VAL A 62 -7.40 10.60 -2.28
CA VAL A 62 -6.86 9.79 -1.18
C VAL A 62 -7.10 10.49 0.14
N GLU A 63 -7.96 9.94 0.99
CA GLU A 63 -8.33 10.53 2.27
C GLU A 63 -8.76 9.48 3.31
N GLY A 64 -8.66 9.84 4.59
CA GLY A 64 -9.16 9.02 5.70
C GLY A 64 -8.40 7.70 5.91
N GLY A 65 -9.08 6.74 6.54
CA GLY A 65 -8.47 5.48 6.98
C GLY A 65 -7.78 5.58 8.35
N ASN A 66 -7.33 4.45 8.87
CA ASN A 66 -6.61 4.38 10.14
C ASN A 66 -5.13 4.08 9.87
N TYR A 67 -4.30 5.13 9.83
CA TYR A 67 -2.89 5.01 9.50
C TYR A 67 -2.02 5.79 10.48
N LYS A 68 -0.75 5.40 10.56
CA LYS A 68 0.27 6.13 11.32
C LYS A 68 1.28 6.69 10.34
N VAL A 69 1.48 8.01 10.38
CA VAL A 69 2.58 8.67 9.67
C VAL A 69 3.82 8.56 10.56
N TYR A 70 4.84 7.86 10.08
CA TYR A 70 6.17 7.94 10.68
C TYR A 70 6.84 9.19 10.12
N GLY A 71 6.87 10.27 10.92
CA GLY A 71 7.39 11.58 10.50
C GLY A 71 8.91 11.62 10.33
N GLU A 72 9.37 12.60 9.54
CA GLU A 72 10.76 12.91 9.15
C GLU A 72 11.72 13.33 10.29
N ASP A 73 11.69 12.69 11.45
CA ASP A 73 12.57 13.03 12.59
C ASP A 73 13.84 12.14 12.64
N MET A 74 14.31 11.69 11.47
CA MET A 74 15.60 10.99 11.31
C MET A 74 16.63 11.84 10.55
N ARG A 75 16.62 13.17 10.73
CA ARG A 75 17.74 14.05 10.33
C ARG A 75 18.80 14.17 11.43
N GLY A 76 19.06 13.07 12.15
CA GLY A 76 20.16 12.94 13.11
C GLY A 76 21.00 11.71 12.79
N HIS A 77 22.15 11.92 12.17
CA HIS A 77 23.31 11.02 12.05
C HIS A 77 23.11 9.49 12.11
N GLY A 78 23.35 8.82 10.97
CA GLY A 78 23.68 7.38 10.95
C GLY A 78 22.96 6.64 9.84
N GLY A 79 23.66 6.31 8.76
CA GLY A 79 23.07 5.66 7.61
C GLY A 79 22.54 4.25 7.89
N MET A 80 21.50 3.88 7.15
CA MET A 80 21.23 2.49 6.77
C MET A 80 20.35 2.50 5.51
N ARG A 81 21.03 2.31 4.36
CA ARG A 81 20.38 1.92 3.12
C ARG A 81 19.94 0.47 3.28
N HIS A 82 18.68 0.21 3.57
CA HIS A 82 18.13 -1.15 3.42
C HIS A 82 17.70 -1.38 1.97
N ARG A 83 18.71 -1.72 1.15
CA ARG A 83 18.55 -2.53 -0.06
C ARG A 83 18.91 -3.95 0.39
N HIS A 84 17.97 -4.89 0.43
CA HIS A 84 18.17 -6.34 0.49
C HIS A 84 16.85 -6.92 -0.08
N GLY A 85 16.78 -7.63 -1.22
CA GLY A 85 17.80 -8.46 -1.84
C GLY A 85 17.95 -9.77 -1.05
N TRP A 86 16.91 -10.59 -1.00
CA TRP A 86 16.95 -11.93 -0.42
C TRP A 86 17.04 -12.95 -1.56
N TYR A 87 18.26 -13.24 -2.01
CA TYR A 87 18.56 -14.55 -2.58
C TYR A 87 18.95 -15.44 -1.39
N ASN A 88 18.20 -16.50 -1.15
CA ASN A 88 18.69 -17.61 -0.34
C ASN A 88 19.39 -18.59 -1.28
N GLU A 89 20.72 -18.62 -1.22
CA GLU A 89 21.50 -19.82 -1.46
C GLU A 89 21.31 -20.73 -0.23
N GLU A 90 20.82 -21.94 -0.45
CA GLU A 90 21.06 -23.08 0.44
C GLU A 90 21.58 -24.23 -0.44
N ASP A 91 22.84 -24.58 -0.17
CA ASP A 91 23.64 -25.79 -0.44
C ASP A 91 23.20 -26.83 -1.50
#